data_AF-A0A562L3J2-F1
#
_entry.id   AF-A0A562L3J2-F1
#
_cell.length_a   1.000
_cell.length_b   1.000
_cell.length_c   1.000
_cell.angle_alpha   90.00
_cell.angle_beta   90.00
_cell.angle_gamma   90.00
#
_symmetry.space_group_name_H-M   'P 1'
#
loop_
_entity.id
_entity.type
_entity.pdbx_description
1 polymer ?
#
loop_
_entity_poly.entity_id
_entity_poly.type
_entity_poly.pdbx_seq_one_letter_code
_entity_poly.pdbx_strand_id
1 'polypeptide(L)'
;MTTLSGAKFAAASAARGRPFRITWPLLALATSALSGCMPATHQVASADPADPAVKVAPVGYRSTIAPYTSLRPATPAPWRDRNDDVTPRPKQDR
;
A
#
# COMPACT_ATOMS: atom_id res chain seq x y z
N MET A 1 56.10 36.95 -35.21
CA MET A 1 54.61 36.94 -35.27
C MET A 1 54.03 35.59 -34.80
N THR A 2 54.42 35.05 -33.64
CA THR A 2 53.92 33.72 -33.18
C THR A 2 53.60 33.64 -31.70
N THR A 3 54.02 34.61 -30.88
CA THR A 3 53.76 34.60 -29.43
C THR A 3 52.34 35.03 -29.05
N LEU A 4 51.64 35.77 -29.93
CA LEU A 4 50.27 36.24 -29.67
C LEU A 4 49.21 35.14 -29.84
N SER A 5 49.55 34.04 -30.54
CA SER A 5 48.60 32.96 -30.84
C SER A 5 48.38 32.04 -29.64
N GLY A 6 49.45 31.67 -28.91
CA GLY A 6 49.39 30.76 -27.75
C GLY A 6 48.53 31.29 -26.58
N ALA A 7 48.54 32.60 -26.33
CA ALA A 7 47.74 33.23 -25.29
C ALA A 7 46.22 33.13 -25.53
N LYS A 8 45.78 33.12 -26.80
CA LYS A 8 44.37 32.98 -27.17
C LYS A 8 43.85 31.54 -27.00
N PHE A 9 44.69 30.54 -27.28
CA PHE A 9 44.33 29.13 -27.10
C PHE A 9 44.22 28.74 -25.61
N ALA A 10 45.08 29.27 -24.74
CA ALA A 10 45.02 29.02 -23.30
C ALA A 10 43.73 29.55 -22.67
N ALA A 11 43.32 30.79 -23.00
CA ALA A 11 42.07 31.38 -22.52
C ALA A 11 40.83 30.62 -23.02
N ALA A 12 40.84 30.14 -24.26
CA ALA A 12 39.75 29.34 -24.82
C ALA A 12 39.65 27.93 -24.23
N SER A 13 40.75 27.34 -23.75
CA SER A 13 40.74 26.04 -23.04
C SER A 13 40.26 26.18 -21.59
N ALA A 14 40.67 27.25 -20.90
CA ALA A 14 40.23 27.57 -19.54
C ALA A 14 38.74 27.94 -19.48
N ALA A 15 38.22 28.59 -20.52
CA ALA A 15 36.80 28.89 -20.66
C ALA A 15 35.95 27.67 -21.04
N ARG A 16 36.52 26.64 -21.70
CA ARG A 16 35.81 25.40 -22.08
C ARG A 16 35.69 24.38 -20.94
N GLY A 17 36.66 24.33 -20.03
CA GLY A 17 36.62 23.43 -18.87
C GLY A 17 35.76 23.94 -17.71
N ARG A 18 35.52 25.25 -17.62
CA ARG A 18 34.78 25.89 -16.53
C ARG A 18 33.25 25.67 -16.54
N PRO A 19 32.54 25.75 -17.67
CA PRO A 19 31.10 25.48 -17.67
C PRO A 19 30.84 24.03 -17.30
N PHE A 20 31.62 23.07 -17.82
CA PHE A 20 31.42 21.64 -17.56
C PHE A 20 31.59 21.26 -16.07
N ARG A 21 32.60 21.83 -15.39
CA ARG A 21 32.86 21.54 -13.97
C ARG A 21 31.82 22.13 -13.00
N ILE A 22 31.14 23.21 -13.38
CA ILE A 22 30.14 23.90 -12.53
C ILE A 22 28.71 23.46 -12.90
N THR A 23 28.43 23.20 -14.17
CA THR A 23 27.11 22.73 -14.61
C THR A 23 26.82 21.31 -14.17
N TRP A 24 27.82 20.43 -14.09
CA TRP A 24 27.60 19.05 -13.65
C TRP A 24 27.09 18.93 -12.20
N PRO A 25 27.71 19.58 -11.18
CA PRO A 25 27.19 19.54 -9.83
C PRO A 25 25.84 20.26 -9.69
N LEU A 26 25.62 21.36 -10.42
CA LEU A 26 24.32 22.05 -10.45
C LEU A 26 23.22 21.16 -11.03
N LEU A 27 23.51 20.43 -12.11
CA LEU A 27 22.59 19.50 -12.74
C LEU A 27 22.29 18.33 -11.79
N ALA A 28 23.30 17.76 -11.13
CA ALA A 28 23.13 16.69 -10.16
C ALA A 28 22.29 17.12 -8.94
N LEU A 29 22.49 18.36 -8.46
CA LEU A 29 21.71 18.94 -7.37
C LEU A 29 20.25 19.14 -7.81
N ALA A 30 20.03 19.65 -9.01
CA ALA A 30 18.69 19.84 -9.56
C ALA A 30 17.96 18.51 -9.73
N THR A 31 18.59 17.49 -10.32
CA THR A 31 17.96 16.17 -10.48
C THR A 31 17.64 15.51 -9.13
N SER A 32 18.51 15.69 -8.14
CA SER A 32 18.28 15.16 -6.78
C SER A 32 17.10 15.85 -6.09
N ALA A 33 16.99 17.18 -6.22
CA ALA A 33 15.88 17.95 -5.68
C ALA A 33 14.54 17.58 -6.35
N LEU A 34 14.54 17.31 -7.66
CA LEU A 34 13.34 16.86 -8.38
C LEU A 34 13.00 15.37 -8.11
N SER A 35 13.97 14.54 -7.74
CA SER A 35 13.74 13.12 -7.43
C SER A 35 12.83 12.90 -6.22
N GLY A 36 12.78 13.85 -5.27
CA GLY A 36 11.89 13.77 -4.11
C GLY A 36 10.40 13.94 -4.44
N CYS A 37 10.07 14.39 -5.65
CA CYS A 37 8.70 14.55 -6.11
C CYS A 37 8.12 13.28 -6.74
N MET A 38 8.96 12.25 -6.96
CA MET A 38 8.45 10.96 -7.39
C MET A 38 7.89 10.19 -6.20
N PRO A 39 6.66 9.64 -6.31
CA PRO A 39 6.14 8.72 -5.31
C PRO A 39 7.17 7.61 -5.08
N ALA A 40 7.46 7.30 -3.82
CA ALA A 40 8.29 6.15 -3.49
C ALA A 40 7.61 4.89 -4.05
N THR A 41 8.14 4.37 -5.16
CA THR A 41 7.72 3.09 -5.71
C THR A 41 8.37 2.01 -4.85
N HIS A 42 7.80 1.80 -3.68
CA HIS A 42 8.08 0.57 -2.95
C HIS A 42 7.64 -0.57 -3.85
N GLN A 43 8.59 -1.39 -4.29
CA GLN A 43 8.27 -2.70 -4.83
C GLN A 43 7.52 -3.44 -3.71
N VAL A 44 6.20 -3.50 -3.81
CA VAL A 44 5.40 -4.36 -2.95
C VAL A 44 5.62 -5.77 -3.49
N ALA A 45 6.77 -6.35 -3.14
CA ALA A 45 7.03 -7.78 -3.29
C ALA A 45 6.27 -8.53 -2.19
N SER A 46 4.97 -8.30 -2.11
CA SER A 46 4.07 -9.10 -1.31
C SER A 46 3.47 -10.16 -2.21
N ALA A 47 3.20 -11.33 -1.64
CA ALA A 47 2.34 -12.33 -2.26
C ALA A 47 1.08 -11.67 -2.85
N ASP A 48 0.71 -12.07 -4.07
CA ASP A 48 -0.55 -11.65 -4.69
C ASP A 48 -1.70 -12.07 -3.78
N PRO A 49 -2.50 -11.12 -3.25
CA PRO A 49 -3.63 -11.44 -2.38
C PRO A 49 -4.70 -12.33 -3.05
N ALA A 50 -4.71 -12.36 -4.39
CA ALA A 50 -5.64 -13.15 -5.16
C ALA A 50 -5.12 -14.55 -5.53
N ASP A 51 -3.84 -14.86 -5.29
CA ASP A 51 -3.26 -16.17 -5.60
C ASP A 51 -3.50 -17.18 -4.46
N PRO A 52 -4.38 -18.19 -4.66
CA PRO A 52 -4.67 -19.18 -3.64
C PRO A 52 -3.52 -20.18 -3.42
N ALA A 53 -2.52 -20.21 -4.30
CA ALA A 53 -1.36 -21.09 -4.17
C ALA A 53 -0.29 -20.53 -3.21
N VAL A 54 -0.38 -19.24 -2.87
CA VAL A 54 0.57 -18.64 -1.93
C VAL A 54 0.21 -19.01 -0.50
N LYS A 55 1.18 -19.61 0.19
CA LYS A 55 1.03 -19.95 1.62
C LYS A 55 1.09 -18.68 2.46
N VAL A 56 0.00 -18.40 3.17
CA VAL A 56 -0.07 -17.33 4.17
C VAL A 56 -0.08 -17.92 5.58
N ALA A 57 0.44 -17.15 6.54
CA ALA A 57 0.33 -17.53 7.95
C ALA A 57 -1.15 -17.57 8.36
N PRO A 58 -1.59 -18.55 9.17
CA PRO A 58 -2.97 -18.63 9.62
C PRO A 58 -3.30 -17.41 10.50
N VAL A 59 -4.41 -16.75 10.19
CA VAL A 59 -4.95 -15.65 11.01
C VAL A 59 -5.99 -16.21 11.96
N GLY A 60 -5.78 -16.02 13.27
CA GLY A 60 -6.78 -16.34 14.28
C GLY A 60 -7.82 -15.23 14.37
N TYR A 61 -9.09 -15.53 14.11
CA TYR A 61 -10.18 -14.59 14.39
C TYR A 61 -10.45 -14.56 15.90
N ARG A 62 -10.34 -13.38 16.51
CA ARG A 62 -10.83 -13.13 17.88
C ARG A 62 -11.80 -11.98 17.88
N SER A 63 -12.95 -12.19 18.51
CA SER A 63 -13.86 -11.09 18.85
C SER A 63 -13.16 -10.13 19.81
N THR A 64 -13.11 -8.85 19.45
CA THR A 64 -12.67 -7.77 20.34
C THR A 64 -13.78 -7.30 21.27
N ILE A 65 -15.01 -7.74 21.02
CA ILE A 65 -16.20 -7.37 21.77
C ILE A 65 -16.49 -8.46 22.80
N ALA A 66 -16.83 -8.04 24.03
CA ALA A 66 -17.26 -8.95 25.09
C ALA A 66 -18.43 -9.82 24.61
N PRO A 67 -18.51 -11.11 25.06
CA PRO A 67 -19.66 -11.94 24.79
C PRO A 67 -20.97 -11.27 25.21
N TYR A 68 -22.06 -11.57 24.49
CA TYR A 68 -23.38 -11.07 24.85
C TYR A 68 -23.85 -11.69 26.18
N THR A 69 -24.04 -10.85 27.19
CA THR A 69 -24.71 -11.24 28.44
C THR A 69 -26.19 -10.91 28.33
N SER A 70 -27.04 -11.91 28.44
CA SER A 70 -28.49 -11.70 28.46
C SER A 70 -28.91 -11.01 29.76
N LEU A 71 -29.64 -9.90 29.66
CA LEU A 71 -30.26 -9.20 30.79
C LEU A 71 -31.74 -9.56 30.96
N ARG A 72 -32.19 -10.64 30.32
CA ARG A 72 -33.59 -11.05 30.36
C ARG A 72 -33.91 -11.61 31.75
N PRO A 73 -35.08 -11.30 32.33
CA PRO A 73 -35.49 -11.85 33.63
C PRO A 73 -35.61 -13.38 33.66
N ALA A 74 -35.83 -14.01 32.50
CA ALA A 74 -35.99 -15.44 32.38
C ALA A 74 -35.38 -15.96 31.06
N THR A 75 -34.92 -17.22 31.10
CA THR A 75 -34.48 -17.96 29.92
C THR A 75 -35.64 -18.10 28.93
N PRO A 76 -35.46 -17.75 27.64
CA PRO A 76 -36.53 -17.93 26.65
C PRO A 76 -36.90 -19.41 26.52
N ALA A 77 -38.20 -19.68 26.39
CA ALA A 77 -38.69 -21.02 26.11
C ALA A 77 -38.07 -21.58 24.82
N PRO A 78 -37.85 -22.90 24.71
CA PRO A 78 -37.34 -23.52 23.49
C PRO A 78 -38.19 -23.12 22.29
N TRP A 79 -37.55 -22.65 21.23
CA TRP A 79 -38.26 -22.17 20.05
C TRP A 79 -39.05 -23.28 19.35
N ARG A 80 -38.57 -24.53 19.41
CA ARG A 80 -39.22 -25.69 18.77
C ARG A 80 -40.60 -25.94 19.34
N ASP A 81 -40.71 -26.05 20.67
CA ASP A 81 -41.98 -26.34 21.34
C ASP A 81 -43.05 -25.29 20.97
N ARG A 82 -42.68 -24.01 20.86
CA ARG A 82 -43.60 -22.95 20.41
C ARG A 82 -43.98 -23.06 18.95
N ASN A 83 -43.07 -23.51 18.10
CA ASN A 83 -43.31 -23.66 16.68
C ASN A 83 -44.25 -24.86 16.42
N ASP A 84 -44.05 -25.95 17.17
CA ASP A 84 -44.92 -27.12 17.13
C ASP A 84 -46.34 -26.80 17.62
N ASP A 85 -46.47 -25.98 18.68
CA ASP A 85 -47.76 -25.54 19.23
C ASP A 85 -48.61 -24.73 18.22
N VAL A 86 -47.96 -23.90 17.40
CA VAL A 86 -48.65 -23.08 16.38
C VAL A 86 -48.73 -23.76 15.01
N THR A 87 -48.14 -24.95 14.84
CA THR A 87 -48.13 -25.64 13.55
C THR A 87 -49.57 -26.07 13.20
N PRO A 88 -50.16 -25.58 12.08
CA PRO A 88 -51.49 -25.99 11.68
C PRO A 88 -51.56 -27.49 11.45
N ARG A 89 -52.59 -28.15 11.97
CA ARG A 89 -52.79 -29.57 11.70
C ARG A 89 -53.14 -29.80 10.24
N PRO A 90 -52.63 -30.88 9.61
CA PRO A 90 -53.02 -31.23 8.26
C PRO A 90 -54.55 -31.42 8.20
N LYS A 91 -55.15 -30.83 7.16
CA LYS A 91 -56.58 -30.96 6.89
C LYS A 91 -56.88 -32.44 6.60
N GLN A 92 -57.80 -33.05 7.34
CA GLN A 92 -58.30 -34.37 7.00
C GLN A 92 -59.22 -34.21 5.79
N ASP A 93 -58.78 -34.71 4.64
CA ASP A 93 -59.62 -34.81 3.45
C ASP A 93 -60.61 -35.95 3.69
N ARG A 94 -61.90 -35.59 3.76
CA ARG A 94 -63.04 -36.50 3.84
C ARG A 94 -63.62 -36.72 2.46
#